data_AF-A0A938ASX7-F1
#
_entry.id   AF-A0A938ASX7-F1
#
_cell.length_a   1.000
_cell.length_b   1.000
_cell.length_c   1.000
_cell.angle_alpha   90.00
_cell.angle_beta   90.00
_cell.angle_gamma   90.00
#
_symmetry.space_group_name_H-M   'P 1'
#
loop_
_entity.id
_entity.type
_entity.pdbx_description
1 polymer ?
#
loop_
_entity_poly.entity_id
_entity_poly.type
_entity_poly.pdbx_seq_one_letter_code
_entity_poly.pdbx_strand_id
1 'polypeptide(L)'
;MTGLAIVLVAFSAAIHAGWNLPTRRSVPSTAFFLVASAVGVLLFLPVLIVRRTEPAAFPPSVWILVTVTGGFLTVYYWSLARAYRSGDMSVAYPIARSSPIIVVMLATLVLGQG
;
A
#
# COMPACT_ATOMS: atom_id res chain seq x y z
N MET A 1 -27.32 4.33 1.08
CA MET A 1 -26.06 4.00 1.79
C MET A 1 -26.40 3.54 3.19
N THR A 2 -25.86 2.41 3.65
CA THR A 2 -26.12 1.92 5.02
C THR A 2 -25.30 2.73 6.03
N GLY A 3 -25.79 2.91 7.27
CA GLY A 3 -25.08 3.67 8.31
C GLY A 3 -23.68 3.13 8.60
N LEU A 4 -23.49 1.81 8.52
CA LEU A 4 -22.19 1.15 8.63
C LEU A 4 -21.21 1.61 7.53
N ALA A 5 -21.68 1.74 6.28
CA ALA A 5 -20.82 2.20 5.17
C ALA A 5 -20.32 3.63 5.41
N ILE A 6 -21.15 4.52 5.95
CA ILE A 6 -20.76 5.88 6.30
C ILE A 6 -19.66 5.88 7.36
N VAL A 7 -19.81 5.07 8.41
CA VAL A 7 -18.80 4.95 9.47
C VAL A 7 -17.48 4.41 8.93
N LEU A 8 -17.51 3.37 8.09
CA LEU A 8 -16.29 2.79 7.50
C LEU A 8 -15.57 3.79 6.59
N VAL A 9 -16.30 4.55 5.77
CA VAL A 9 -15.72 5.56 4.89
C VAL A 9 -15.11 6.71 5.71
N ALA A 10 -15.81 7.21 6.73
CA ALA A 10 -15.30 8.25 7.61
C ALA A 10 -14.03 7.80 8.37
N PHE A 11 -14.04 6.57 8.89
CA PHE A 11 -12.88 5.98 9.56
C PHE A 11 -11.68 5.80 8.62
N SER A 12 -11.93 5.33 7.39
CA SER A 12 -10.92 5.24 6.34
C SER A 12 -10.28 6.60 6.04
N ALA A 13 -11.11 7.64 5.90
CA ALA A 13 -10.64 9.01 5.67
C ALA A 13 -9.80 9.55 6.85
N ALA A 14 -10.22 9.28 8.09
CA ALA A 14 -9.48 9.67 9.29
C ALA A 14 -8.10 9.00 9.37
N ILE A 15 -8.02 7.69 9.13
CA ILE A 15 -6.75 6.96 9.03
C ILE A 15 -5.89 7.56 7.92
N HIS A 16 -6.48 7.81 6.74
CA HIS A 16 -5.78 8.37 5.59
C HIS A 16 -5.16 9.74 5.89
N ALA A 17 -5.90 10.62 6.55
CA ALA A 17 -5.38 11.90 7.01
C ALA A 17 -4.31 11.72 8.11
N GLY A 18 -4.53 10.78 9.03
CA GLY A 18 -3.66 10.50 10.16
C GLY A 18 -2.26 10.05 9.76
N TRP A 19 -2.13 9.09 8.83
CA TRP A 19 -0.79 8.60 8.42
C TRP A 19 -0.03 9.61 7.53
N ASN A 20 -0.73 10.53 6.86
CA ASN A 20 -0.13 11.60 6.05
C ASN A 20 0.35 12.80 6.87
N LEU A 21 -0.07 12.91 8.14
CA LEU A 21 0.31 14.04 9.00
C LEU A 21 1.80 13.99 9.40
N PRO A 22 2.36 12.84 9.85
CA PRO A 22 3.79 12.71 10.15
C PRO A 22 4.68 12.93 8.92
N THR A 23 4.24 12.49 7.73
CA THR A 23 5.03 12.60 6.50
C THR A 23 5.21 14.04 6.01
N ARG A 24 4.43 15.01 6.53
CA ARG A 24 4.64 16.43 6.25
C ARG A 24 5.72 17.07 7.13
N ARG A 25 6.03 16.47 8.28
CA ARG A 25 6.98 17.04 9.27
C ARG A 25 8.39 16.50 9.11
N SER A 26 8.55 15.34 8.49
CA SER A 26 9.86 14.72 8.28
C SER A 26 9.88 13.92 6.98
N VAL A 27 11.06 13.85 6.37
CA VAL A 27 11.30 13.02 5.19
C VAL A 27 11.05 11.55 5.57
N PRO A 28 10.10 10.85 4.92
CA PRO A 28 9.79 9.47 5.26
C PRO A 28 11.00 8.54 5.09
N SER A 29 11.35 7.81 6.15
CA SER A 29 12.40 6.79 6.10
C SER A 29 11.82 5.42 5.74
N THR A 30 12.67 4.47 5.36
CA THR A 30 12.24 3.08 5.14
C THR A 30 11.64 2.48 6.42
N ALA A 31 12.17 2.86 7.59
CA ALA A 31 11.63 2.44 8.89
C ALA A 31 10.21 2.96 9.12
N PHE A 32 9.88 4.18 8.66
CA PHE A 32 8.51 4.70 8.72
C PHE A 32 7.53 3.80 7.97
N PHE A 33 7.86 3.40 6.73
CA PHE A 33 7.01 2.50 5.95
C PHE A 33 6.89 1.10 6.56
N LEU A 34 7.95 0.59 7.19
CA LEU A 34 7.91 -0.68 7.91
C LEU A 34 6.94 -0.62 9.10
N VAL A 35 7.05 0.42 9.94
CA VAL A 35 6.14 0.60 11.09
C VAL A 35 4.70 0.77 10.61
N ALA A 36 4.45 1.60 9.58
CA ALA A 36 3.12 1.76 9.01
C ALA A 36 2.52 0.43 8.52
N SER A 37 3.34 -0.39 7.84
CA SER A 37 2.92 -1.72 7.37
C SER A 37 2.67 -2.68 8.53
N ALA A 38 3.51 -2.66 9.57
CA ALA A 38 3.35 -3.49 10.76
C ALA A 38 2.08 -3.14 11.54
N VAL A 39 1.75 -1.85 11.68
CA VAL A 39 0.48 -1.40 12.27
C VAL A 39 -0.69 -1.94 11.45
N GLY A 40 -0.61 -1.90 10.12
CA GLY A 40 -1.61 -2.53 9.24
C GLY A 40 -1.78 -4.02 9.52
N VAL A 41 -0.68 -4.78 9.61
CA VAL A 41 -0.72 -6.20 9.97
C VAL A 41 -1.39 -6.42 11.31
N LEU A 42 -1.03 -5.66 12.34
CA LEU A 42 -1.62 -5.78 13.69
C LEU A 42 -3.12 -5.50 13.69
N LEU A 43 -3.58 -4.50 12.94
CA LEU A 43 -5.00 -4.16 12.82
C LEU A 43 -5.81 -5.25 12.12
N PHE A 44 -5.22 -5.93 11.12
CA PHE A 44 -5.88 -7.00 10.37
C PHE A 44 -5.66 -8.40 10.95
N LEU A 45 -4.72 -8.57 11.89
CA LEU A 45 -4.41 -9.86 12.51
C LEU A 45 -5.63 -10.53 13.17
N PRO A 46 -6.50 -9.83 13.93
CA PRO A 46 -7.69 -10.45 14.50
C PRO A 46 -8.64 -11.00 13.44
N VAL A 47 -8.77 -10.31 12.30
CA VAL A 47 -9.60 -10.76 11.18
C VAL A 47 -9.04 -12.07 10.60
N LEU A 48 -7.72 -12.15 10.41
CA LEU A 48 -7.05 -13.36 9.94
C LEU A 48 -7.20 -14.53 10.93
N ILE A 49 -7.19 -14.28 12.24
CA ILE A 49 -7.39 -15.32 13.27
C ILE A 49 -8.83 -15.85 13.25
N VAL A 50 -9.82 -14.95 13.21
CA VAL A 50 -11.25 -15.31 13.17
C VAL A 50 -11.58 -16.07 11.88
N ARG A 51 -10.97 -15.67 10.75
CA ARG A 51 -11.22 -16.23 9.41
C ARG A 51 -10.15 -17.22 8.95
N ARG A 52 -9.36 -17.80 9.86
CA ARG A 52 -8.16 -18.61 9.55
C ARG A 52 -8.38 -19.78 8.57
N THR A 53 -9.61 -20.29 8.46
CA THR A 53 -9.96 -21.38 7.55
C THR A 53 -10.05 -20.95 6.10
N GLU A 54 -10.33 -19.66 5.82
CA GLU A 54 -10.43 -19.16 4.45
C GLU A 54 -9.05 -19.08 3.77
N PRO A 55 -7.99 -18.48 4.38
CA PRO A 55 -6.66 -18.48 3.78
C PRO A 55 -6.07 -19.88 3.60
N ALA A 56 -6.41 -20.82 4.48
CA ALA A 56 -5.96 -22.21 4.39
C ALA A 56 -6.52 -22.94 3.16
N ALA A 57 -7.63 -22.46 2.60
CA ALA A 57 -8.22 -23.00 1.38
C ALA A 57 -7.59 -22.46 0.09
N PHE A 58 -6.73 -21.44 0.17
CA PHE A 58 -6.11 -20.86 -1.02
C PHE A 58 -5.01 -21.78 -1.59
N PRO A 59 -4.94 -21.92 -2.93
CA PRO A 59 -3.86 -22.65 -3.58
C PRO A 59 -2.46 -22.09 -3.22
N PRO A 60 -1.41 -22.93 -3.18
CA PRO A 60 -0.04 -22.48 -2.95
C PRO A 60 0.43 -21.36 -3.88
N SER A 61 -0.09 -21.31 -5.11
CA SER A 61 0.22 -20.25 -6.09
C SER A 61 -0.18 -18.85 -5.60
N VAL A 62 -1.26 -18.72 -4.83
CA VAL A 62 -1.69 -17.44 -4.25
C VAL A 62 -0.64 -16.92 -3.28
N TRP A 63 -0.07 -17.79 -2.46
CA TRP A 63 0.97 -17.41 -1.51
C TRP A 63 2.27 -16.97 -2.21
N ILE A 64 2.64 -17.64 -3.31
CA ILE A 64 3.75 -17.19 -4.16
C ILE A 64 3.49 -15.77 -4.68
N LEU A 65 2.29 -15.50 -5.22
CA LEU A 65 1.92 -14.18 -5.71
C LEU A 65 1.92 -13.12 -4.60
N VAL A 66 1.45 -13.46 -3.40
CA VAL A 66 1.49 -12.57 -2.23
C VAL A 66 2.94 -12.23 -1.86
N THR A 67 3.83 -13.22 -1.82
CA THR A 67 5.26 -12.99 -1.53
C THR A 67 5.93 -12.15 -2.60
N VAL A 68 5.68 -12.43 -3.88
CA VAL A 68 6.22 -11.65 -5.01
C VAL A 68 5.72 -10.20 -4.95
N THR A 69 4.43 -10.00 -4.69
CA THR A 69 3.82 -8.66 -4.52
C THR A 69 4.47 -7.92 -3.35
N GLY A 70 4.67 -8.59 -2.21
CA GLY A 70 5.35 -8.02 -1.05
C GLY A 70 6.80 -7.62 -1.35
N GLY A 71 7.51 -8.40 -2.18
CA GLY A 71 8.86 -8.06 -2.66
C GLY A 71 8.86 -6.78 -3.51
N PHE A 72 7.99 -6.69 -4.51
CA PHE A 72 7.86 -5.47 -5.33
C PHE A 72 7.45 -4.25 -4.49
N LEU A 73 6.54 -4.43 -3.54
CA LEU A 73 6.11 -3.35 -2.64
C LEU A 73 7.27 -2.88 -1.74
N THR A 74 8.12 -3.79 -1.30
CA THR A 74 9.33 -3.47 -0.53
C THR A 74 10.31 -2.64 -1.35
N VAL A 75 10.58 -3.06 -2.59
CA VAL A 75 11.43 -2.30 -3.52
C VAL A 75 10.84 -0.91 -3.77
N TYR A 76 9.53 -0.82 -3.97
CA TYR A 76 8.82 0.45 -4.13
C TYR A 76 9.01 1.38 -2.92
N TYR A 77 8.74 0.91 -1.69
CA TYR A 77 8.91 1.75 -0.50
C TYR A 77 10.36 2.14 -0.24
N TRP A 78 11.32 1.26 -0.54
CA TRP A 78 12.74 1.57 -0.44
C TRP A 78 13.16 2.66 -1.42
N SER A 79 12.80 2.52 -2.70
CA SER A 79 13.07 3.53 -3.73
C SER A 79 12.37 4.85 -3.43
N LEU A 80 11.13 4.81 -2.94
CA LEU A 80 10.37 6.00 -2.56
C LEU A 80 11.03 6.74 -1.40
N ALA A 81 11.42 6.02 -0.34
CA ALA A 81 12.12 6.61 0.79
C ALA A 81 13.48 7.18 0.38
N ARG A 82 14.18 6.57 -0.59
CA ARG A 82 15.44 7.11 -1.12
C ARG A 82 15.20 8.36 -1.96
N ALA A 83 14.20 8.36 -2.84
CA ALA A 83 13.85 9.51 -3.68
C ALA A 83 13.47 10.74 -2.83
N TYR A 84 12.70 10.54 -1.74
CA TYR A 84 12.37 11.63 -0.82
C TYR A 84 13.57 12.15 -0.02
N ARG A 85 14.62 11.35 0.19
CA ARG A 85 15.85 11.79 0.86
C ARG A 85 16.84 12.47 -0.08
N SER A 86 16.94 12.00 -1.33
CA SER A 86 17.95 12.48 -2.27
C SER A 86 17.48 13.61 -3.18
N GLY A 87 16.16 13.87 -3.27
CA GLY A 87 15.59 14.90 -4.13
C GLY A 87 14.43 15.65 -3.47
N ASP A 88 13.95 16.69 -4.14
CA ASP A 88 12.84 17.49 -3.64
C ASP A 88 11.56 16.67 -3.56
N MET A 89 11.00 16.57 -2.36
CA MET A 89 9.75 15.86 -2.09
C MET A 89 8.60 16.37 -2.97
N SER A 90 8.59 17.67 -3.30
CA SER A 90 7.62 18.32 -4.17
C SER A 90 7.65 17.81 -5.62
N VAL A 91 8.76 17.23 -6.07
CA VAL A 91 8.94 16.65 -7.41
C VAL A 91 8.79 15.13 -7.37
N ALA A 92 9.42 14.48 -6.40
CA ALA A 92 9.37 13.03 -6.25
C ALA A 92 7.95 12.52 -5.98
N TYR A 93 7.14 13.27 -5.22
CA TYR A 93 5.78 12.87 -4.87
C TYR A 93 4.83 12.81 -6.09
N PRO A 94 4.70 13.85 -6.94
CA PRO A 94 3.90 13.77 -8.16
C PRO A 94 4.32 12.63 -9.09
N ILE A 95 5.63 12.44 -9.30
CA ILE A 95 6.15 11.38 -10.17
C ILE A 95 5.78 9.99 -9.64
N ALA A 96 6.02 9.74 -8.35
CA ALA A 96 5.68 8.46 -7.73
C ALA A 96 4.17 8.17 -7.85
N ARG A 97 3.33 9.18 -7.64
CA ARG A 97 1.87 9.04 -7.69
C ARG A 97 1.29 8.94 -9.10
N SER A 98 1.94 9.47 -10.12
CA SER A 98 1.52 9.34 -11.52
C SER A 98 2.04 8.07 -12.19
N SER A 99 3.15 7.49 -11.69
CA SER A 99 3.78 6.28 -12.25
C SER A 99 2.85 5.06 -12.46
N PRO A 100 1.77 4.82 -11.69
CA PRO A 100 0.86 3.70 -11.96
C PRO A 100 0.20 3.78 -13.34
N ILE A 101 0.10 4.97 -13.95
CA ILE A 101 -0.45 5.11 -15.31
C ILE A 101 0.37 4.33 -16.34
N ILE A 102 1.70 4.23 -16.14
CA ILE A 102 2.60 3.47 -17.01
C ILE A 102 2.29 1.98 -16.89
N VAL A 103 2.06 1.51 -15.66
CA VAL A 103 1.71 0.11 -15.40
C VAL A 103 0.37 -0.24 -16.05
N VAL A 104 -0.63 0.62 -15.91
CA VAL A 104 -1.94 0.43 -16.56
C VAL A 104 -1.80 0.42 -18.08
N MET A 105 -1.09 1.38 -18.66
CA MET A 105 -0.84 1.45 -20.10
C MET A 105 -0.17 0.18 -20.63
N LEU A 106 0.90 -0.28 -19.99
CA LEU A 106 1.61 -1.49 -20.38
C LEU A 106 0.73 -2.73 -20.23
N ALA A 107 -0.02 -2.84 -19.13
CA ALA A 107 -0.95 -3.95 -18.92
C ALA A 107 -2.03 -3.99 -20.00
N THR A 108 -2.62 -2.84 -20.35
CA THR A 108 -3.60 -2.71 -21.42
C THR A 108 -3.04 -3.15 -22.78
N LEU A 109 -1.82 -2.70 -23.13
CA LEU A 109 -1.15 -3.06 -24.38
C LEU A 109 -0.81 -4.55 -24.46
N VAL A 110 -0.29 -5.13 -23.38
CA VAL A 110 0.12 -6.54 -23.32
C VAL A 110 -1.09 -7.48 -23.30
N LEU A 111 -2.15 -7.11 -22.57
CA LEU A 111 -3.35 -7.94 -22.41
C LEU A 111 -4.41 -7.71 -23.51
N GLY A 112 -4.21 -6.70 -24.35
CA GLY A 112 -5.14 -6.32 -25.42
C GLY A 112 -6.50 -5.82 -24.91
N GLN A 113 -6.55 -5.24 -23.71
CA GLN A 113 -7.80 -4.84 -23.02
C GLN A 113 -8.05 -3.32 -23.11
N GLY A 114 -7.81 -2.73 -24.28
CA GLY A 114 -7.86 -1.28 -24.52
C GLY A 114 -9.09 -0.83 -25.27
#